data_AF-A0A355SC01-F1
#
_entry.id   AF-A0A355SC01-F1
#
_cell.length_a   1.000
_cell.length_b   1.000
_cell.length_c   1.000
_cell.angle_alpha   90.00
_cell.angle_beta   90.00
_cell.angle_gamma   90.00
#
_symmetry.space_group_name_H-M   'P 1'
#
loop_
_entity.id
_entity.type
_entity.pdbx_description
1 polymer ?
#
loop_
_entity_poly.entity_id
_entity_poly.type
_entity_poly.pdbx_seq_one_letter_code
_entity_poly.pdbx_strand_id
1 'polypeptide(L)'
;MNPRWLLLVLSTLLLSACGRDDPVPDASGTEQKSGRKQIPLVTPGPSGSPTPARREALLENPLEKLHLLPDEKIALQVEELLESQYPNHGDVLLTSIYDTVELRPSFIRLPILLELARRDNGNTGLRTTVLAELQEFLEEDHGESWTDWALALSEHLATREGFLPTDASPED
;
A
#
# COMPACT_ATOMS: atom_id res chain seq x y z
N MET A 1 -25.49 8.60 6.24
CA MET A 1 -24.22 8.60 5.48
C MET A 1 -24.48 9.15 4.08
N ASN A 2 -23.56 9.94 3.52
CA ASN A 2 -23.78 10.63 2.24
C ASN A 2 -23.35 9.74 1.05
N PRO A 3 -24.26 9.36 0.13
CA PRO A 3 -23.98 8.45 -1.00
C PRO A 3 -23.06 9.07 -2.07
N ARG A 4 -22.68 10.34 -1.92
CA ARG A 4 -21.75 11.06 -2.81
C ARG A 4 -20.29 10.65 -2.60
N TRP A 5 -19.96 10.00 -1.49
CA TRP A 5 -18.58 9.58 -1.17
C TRP A 5 -18.17 8.28 -1.90
N LEU A 6 -19.11 7.36 -2.14
CA LEU A 6 -18.85 6.09 -2.82
C LEU A 6 -18.45 6.28 -4.30
N LEU A 7 -19.00 7.31 -4.95
CA LEU A 7 -18.78 7.60 -6.38
C LEU A 7 -17.36 8.10 -6.69
N LEU A 8 -16.69 8.75 -5.73
CA LEU A 8 -15.37 9.34 -5.98
C LEU A 8 -14.26 8.29 -5.97
N VAL A 9 -14.31 7.33 -5.04
CA VAL A 9 -13.33 6.23 -4.94
C VAL A 9 -13.37 5.32 -6.18
N LEU A 10 -14.56 5.07 -6.74
CA LEU A 10 -14.71 4.19 -7.91
C LEU A 10 -14.23 4.84 -9.22
N SER A 11 -14.34 6.16 -9.35
CA SER A 11 -13.94 6.88 -10.58
C SER A 11 -12.42 6.86 -10.82
N THR A 12 -11.62 6.80 -9.76
CA THR A 12 -10.16 6.71 -9.86
C THR A 12 -9.66 5.30 -10.24
N LEU A 13 -10.48 4.26 -10.05
CA LEU A 13 -10.12 2.88 -10.39
C LEU A 13 -10.11 2.59 -11.90
N LEU A 14 -10.90 3.33 -12.70
CA LEU A 14 -11.09 3.04 -14.13
C LEU A 14 -10.13 3.79 -15.08
N LEU A 15 -9.37 4.76 -14.59
CA LEU A 15 -8.49 5.59 -15.44
C LEU A 15 -7.02 5.13 -15.49
N SER A 16 -6.62 4.13 -14.71
CA SER A 16 -5.24 3.60 -14.74
C SER A 16 -5.05 2.38 -15.66
N ALA A 17 -6.08 2.00 -16.44
CA ALA A 17 -6.04 0.86 -17.36
C ALA A 17 -5.59 1.19 -18.80
N CYS A 18 -5.03 2.39 -19.05
CA CYS A 18 -4.34 2.70 -20.30
C CYS A 18 -2.81 2.63 -20.09
N GLY A 19 -2.24 1.42 -20.21
CA GLY A 19 -0.81 1.22 -20.47
C GLY A 19 -0.42 1.91 -21.79
N ARG A 20 0.64 2.72 -21.85
CA ARG A 20 2.08 2.41 -21.89
C ARG A 20 2.50 1.78 -23.22
N ASP A 21 3.31 2.52 -23.99
CA ASP A 21 4.31 1.98 -24.92
C ASP A 21 5.41 3.03 -25.14
N ASP A 22 6.59 2.78 -24.58
CA ASP A 22 7.87 3.36 -25.02
C ASP A 22 8.62 2.27 -25.79
N PRO A 23 9.29 2.62 -26.90
CA PRO A 23 10.64 2.10 -27.08
C PRO A 23 11.65 3.17 -27.56
N VAL A 24 12.79 3.21 -26.88
CA VAL A 24 14.11 3.71 -27.35
C VAL A 24 14.91 2.43 -27.68
N PRO A 25 15.68 2.29 -28.80
CA PRO A 25 16.87 3.12 -29.11
C PRO A 25 17.26 3.29 -30.59
N ASP A 26 18.03 4.34 -30.93
CA ASP A 26 19.45 4.23 -31.36
C ASP A 26 20.03 5.52 -32.00
N ALA A 27 21.34 5.67 -31.76
CA ALA A 27 22.37 6.61 -32.19
C ALA A 27 22.14 7.60 -33.37
N SER A 28 22.66 8.84 -33.23
CA SER A 28 23.79 9.35 -34.06
C SER A 28 24.05 10.87 -33.92
N GLY A 29 25.34 11.24 -33.86
CA GLY A 29 25.93 12.57 -34.18
C GLY A 29 25.81 13.64 -33.09
N THR A 30 26.75 14.54 -32.83
CA THR A 30 28.05 14.88 -33.43
C THR A 30 28.77 15.81 -32.43
N GLU A 31 30.07 15.94 -32.60
CA GLU A 31 31.05 16.73 -31.83
C GLU A 31 30.65 18.20 -31.51
N GLN A 32 31.20 18.78 -30.43
CA GLN A 32 32.32 19.76 -30.47
C GLN A 32 32.35 20.76 -29.27
N LYS A 33 33.54 20.85 -28.66
CA LYS A 33 34.25 22.04 -28.12
C LYS A 33 33.77 22.81 -26.85
N SER A 34 34.68 22.77 -25.86
CA SER A 34 35.34 23.92 -25.20
C SER A 34 34.53 24.87 -24.31
N GLY A 35 34.90 24.92 -23.03
CA GLY A 35 34.67 26.09 -22.19
C GLY A 35 34.93 25.88 -20.70
N ARG A 36 36.19 26.00 -20.27
CA ARG A 36 36.59 26.10 -18.87
C ARG A 36 35.97 27.36 -18.22
N LYS A 37 35.14 27.19 -17.19
CA LYS A 37 34.94 28.17 -16.11
C LYS A 37 34.82 27.46 -14.77
N GLN A 38 35.74 27.78 -13.86
CA GLN A 38 35.66 27.45 -12.44
C GLN A 38 34.43 28.14 -11.83
N ILE A 39 33.64 27.38 -11.06
CA ILE A 39 32.62 27.90 -10.15
C ILE A 39 32.95 27.35 -8.75
N PRO A 40 32.80 28.13 -7.66
CA PRO A 40 33.30 27.77 -6.35
C PRO A 40 32.50 26.66 -5.67
N LEU A 41 33.19 25.97 -4.77
CA LEU A 41 32.72 25.06 -3.73
C LEU A 41 31.31 25.39 -3.21
N VAL A 42 30.35 24.52 -3.51
CA VAL A 42 29.21 24.26 -2.63
C VAL A 42 29.26 22.77 -2.34
N THR A 43 29.79 22.44 -1.17
CA THR A 43 29.66 21.11 -0.58
C THR A 43 28.16 20.78 -0.55
N PRO A 44 27.69 19.70 -1.19
CA PRO A 44 26.35 19.22 -0.90
C PRO A 44 26.37 18.85 0.58
N GLY A 45 25.60 19.56 1.38
CA GLY A 45 25.25 19.07 2.72
C GLY A 45 24.74 17.63 2.56
N PRO A 46 24.91 16.77 3.58
CA PRO A 46 24.42 15.41 3.47
C PRO A 46 22.90 15.48 3.30
N SER A 47 22.45 15.31 2.05
CA SER A 47 21.11 14.84 1.73
C SER A 47 21.06 13.38 2.17
N GLY A 48 21.22 13.18 3.48
CA GLY A 48 21.09 11.91 4.13
C GLY A 48 19.61 11.63 4.15
N SER A 49 19.16 10.80 3.21
CA SER A 49 17.98 10.00 3.44
C SER A 49 18.06 9.46 4.87
N PRO A 50 17.06 9.72 5.73
CA PRO A 50 17.13 9.31 7.12
C PRO A 50 17.37 7.80 7.17
N THR A 51 18.30 7.37 8.02
CA THR A 51 18.59 5.96 8.27
C THR A 51 17.30 5.23 8.69
N PRO A 52 17.19 3.91 8.44
CA PRO A 52 16.00 3.12 8.79
C PRO A 52 15.53 3.34 10.23
N ALA A 53 16.46 3.26 11.20
CA ALA A 53 16.20 3.53 12.61
C ALA A 53 15.62 4.92 12.91
N ARG A 54 15.96 5.94 12.09
CA ARG A 54 15.40 7.29 12.24
C ARG A 54 14.01 7.40 11.62
N ARG A 55 13.70 6.62 10.59
CA ARG A 55 12.35 6.54 9.99
C ARG A 55 11.40 5.80 10.92
N GLU A 56 11.85 4.70 11.52
CA GLU A 56 11.12 3.94 12.54
C GLU A 56 10.74 4.83 13.73
N ALA A 57 11.71 5.59 14.27
CA ALA A 57 11.46 6.54 15.37
C ALA A 57 10.40 7.63 15.06
N LEU A 58 10.20 7.98 13.78
CA LEU A 58 9.15 8.93 13.38
C LEU A 58 7.76 8.29 13.31
N LEU A 59 7.70 6.97 13.20
CA LEU A 59 6.47 6.18 13.12
C LEU A 59 6.05 5.57 14.47
N GLU A 60 6.93 5.57 15.48
CA GLU A 60 6.65 5.02 16.83
C GLU A 60 5.32 5.52 17.41
N ASN A 61 5.10 6.83 17.46
CA ASN A 61 3.90 7.38 18.11
C ASN A 61 2.59 7.04 17.36
N PRO A 62 2.51 7.16 16.01
CA PRO A 62 1.37 6.65 15.26
C PRO A 62 1.12 5.13 15.39
N LEU A 63 2.18 4.32 15.39
CA LEU A 63 2.08 2.86 15.47
C LEU A 63 1.70 2.35 16.86
N GLU A 64 2.25 2.94 17.92
CA GLU A 64 1.83 2.67 19.31
C GLU A 64 0.34 2.93 19.50
N LYS A 65 -0.18 4.02 18.91
CA LYS A 65 -1.62 4.29 18.92
C LYS A 65 -2.41 3.22 18.20
N LEU A 66 -1.91 2.75 17.05
CA LEU A 66 -2.56 1.70 16.28
C LEU A 66 -2.69 0.39 17.08
N HIS A 67 -1.67 0.01 17.84
CA HIS A 67 -1.69 -1.16 18.71
C HIS A 67 -2.76 -1.07 19.82
N LEU A 68 -3.07 0.13 20.31
CA LEU A 68 -4.06 0.35 21.37
C LEU A 68 -5.50 0.50 20.86
N LEU A 69 -5.70 0.58 19.54
CA LEU A 69 -7.04 0.76 18.99
C LEU A 69 -7.89 -0.51 19.12
N PRO A 70 -9.21 -0.32 19.33
CA PRO A 70 -10.15 -1.42 19.22
C PRO A 70 -10.31 -1.82 17.74
N ASP A 71 -10.69 -3.06 17.53
CA ASP A 71 -10.75 -3.71 16.21
C ASP A 71 -11.66 -2.97 15.23
N GLU A 72 -12.74 -2.32 15.69
CA GLU A 72 -13.67 -1.61 14.80
C GLU A 72 -13.10 -0.31 14.24
N LYS A 73 -11.97 0.18 14.78
CA LYS A 73 -11.34 1.44 14.38
C LYS A 73 -10.03 1.26 13.64
N ILE A 74 -9.43 0.08 13.72
CA ILE A 74 -8.06 -0.13 13.25
C ILE A 74 -7.94 0.01 11.73
N ALA A 75 -8.89 -0.50 10.96
CA ALA A 75 -8.87 -0.42 9.50
C ALA A 75 -8.86 1.03 9.00
N LEU A 76 -9.73 1.88 9.56
CA LEU A 76 -9.79 3.32 9.23
C LEU A 76 -8.49 4.04 9.60
N GLN A 77 -7.92 3.71 10.76
CA GLN A 77 -6.66 4.32 11.17
C GLN A 77 -5.49 3.88 10.29
N VAL A 78 -5.45 2.61 9.87
CA VAL A 78 -4.46 2.12 8.91
C VAL A 78 -4.59 2.88 7.60
N GLU A 79 -5.81 3.03 7.07
CA GLU A 79 -6.04 3.78 5.84
C GLU A 79 -5.52 5.22 5.95
N GLU A 80 -5.86 5.94 7.01
CA GLU A 80 -5.38 7.31 7.26
C GLU A 80 -3.84 7.39 7.35
N LEU A 81 -3.20 6.41 8.02
CA LEU A 81 -1.74 6.32 8.11
C LEU A 81 -1.11 6.07 6.74
N LEU A 82 -1.68 5.15 5.98
CA LEU A 82 -1.25 4.82 4.62
C LEU A 82 -1.47 5.98 3.64
N GLU A 83 -2.45 6.85 3.85
CA GLU A 83 -2.61 8.06 3.02
C GLU A 83 -1.62 9.16 3.41
N SER A 84 -1.44 9.38 4.71
CA SER A 84 -0.65 10.52 5.22
C SER A 84 0.86 10.27 5.21
N GLN A 85 1.32 9.06 5.52
CA GLN A 85 2.73 8.76 5.78
C GLN A 85 3.41 7.94 4.69
N TYR A 86 2.65 7.21 3.86
CA TYR A 86 3.20 6.35 2.81
C TYR A 86 4.14 7.07 1.84
N PRO A 87 3.88 8.31 1.38
CA PRO A 87 4.78 9.00 0.44
C PRO A 87 6.19 9.23 1.00
N ASN A 88 6.33 9.32 2.32
CA ASN A 88 7.61 9.64 2.97
C ASN A 88 8.30 8.40 3.55
N HIS A 89 7.52 7.39 3.94
CA HIS A 89 7.98 6.26 4.74
C HIS A 89 7.46 4.90 4.28
N GLY A 90 6.96 4.78 3.04
CA GLY A 90 6.25 3.61 2.49
C GLY A 90 6.74 2.26 2.99
N ASP A 91 7.96 1.85 2.64
CA ASP A 91 8.51 0.54 2.98
C ASP A 91 8.50 0.22 4.49
N VAL A 92 8.92 1.18 5.32
CA VAL A 92 8.97 1.02 6.79
C VAL A 92 7.57 1.03 7.38
N LEU A 93 6.67 1.85 6.82
CA LEU A 93 5.29 1.94 7.27
C LEU A 93 4.53 0.64 6.99
N LEU A 94 4.67 0.06 5.79
CA LEU A 94 3.98 -1.18 5.43
C LEU A 94 4.39 -2.34 6.34
N THR A 95 5.69 -2.51 6.55
CA THR A 95 6.25 -3.55 7.43
C THR A 95 5.82 -3.34 8.88
N SER A 96 5.86 -2.11 9.38
CA SER A 96 5.42 -1.82 10.75
C SER A 96 3.92 -2.04 10.98
N ILE A 97 3.07 -1.72 9.99
CA ILE A 97 1.63 -1.99 10.08
C ILE A 97 1.39 -3.50 10.09
N TYR A 98 2.07 -4.25 9.23
CA TYR A 98 2.02 -5.71 9.20
C TYR A 98 2.30 -6.30 10.59
N ASP A 99 3.43 -5.92 11.21
CA ASP A 99 3.79 -6.39 12.56
C ASP A 99 2.74 -6.01 13.61
N THR A 100 2.14 -4.82 13.48
CA THR A 100 1.13 -4.34 14.44
C THR A 100 -0.18 -5.12 14.37
N VAL A 101 -0.57 -5.58 13.18
CA VAL A 101 -1.84 -6.29 12.96
C VAL A 101 -1.70 -7.80 13.00
N GLU A 102 -0.49 -8.35 13.01
CA GLU A 102 -0.21 -9.79 12.97
C GLU A 102 -1.02 -10.59 14.01
N LEU A 103 -1.15 -10.06 15.23
CA LEU A 103 -1.83 -10.72 16.35
C LEU A 103 -3.34 -10.46 16.41
N ARG A 104 -3.91 -9.71 15.45
CA ARG A 104 -5.34 -9.40 15.41
C ARG A 104 -6.15 -10.57 14.83
N PRO A 105 -7.45 -10.67 15.16
CA PRO A 105 -8.33 -11.66 14.55
C PRO A 105 -8.32 -11.59 13.02
N SER A 106 -8.47 -12.73 12.35
CA SER A 106 -8.45 -12.87 10.88
C SER A 106 -9.40 -11.90 10.19
N PHE A 107 -10.62 -11.76 10.68
CA PHE A 107 -11.64 -10.89 10.07
C PHE A 107 -11.28 -9.40 10.07
N ILE A 108 -10.35 -8.98 10.93
CA ILE A 108 -9.77 -7.63 10.96
C ILE A 108 -8.47 -7.58 10.16
N ARG A 109 -7.63 -8.58 10.36
CA ARG A 109 -6.27 -8.64 9.83
C ARG A 109 -6.25 -8.83 8.32
N LEU A 110 -7.00 -9.79 7.77
CA LEU A 110 -6.94 -10.16 6.36
C LEU A 110 -7.27 -8.99 5.40
N PRO A 111 -8.31 -8.16 5.64
CA PRO A 111 -8.54 -6.96 4.82
C PRO A 111 -7.37 -5.97 4.83
N ILE A 112 -6.75 -5.78 6.00
CA ILE A 112 -5.59 -4.89 6.13
C ILE A 112 -4.41 -5.46 5.35
N LEU A 113 -4.12 -6.75 5.51
CA LEU A 113 -3.04 -7.41 4.79
C LEU A 113 -3.20 -7.25 3.28
N LEU A 114 -4.40 -7.53 2.74
CA LEU A 114 -4.67 -7.36 1.31
C LEU A 114 -4.38 -5.95 0.81
N GLU A 115 -4.69 -4.92 1.60
CA GLU A 115 -4.36 -3.53 1.27
C GLU A 115 -2.86 -3.25 1.33
N LEU A 116 -2.12 -3.82 2.29
CA LEU A 116 -0.66 -3.72 2.34
C LEU A 116 -0.01 -4.36 1.11
N ALA A 117 -0.46 -5.55 0.70
CA ALA A 117 0.03 -6.24 -0.49
C ALA A 117 -0.25 -5.47 -1.78
N ARG A 118 -1.38 -4.76 -1.86
CA ARG A 118 -1.72 -3.89 -2.99
C ARG A 118 -0.75 -2.71 -3.12
N ARG A 119 -0.27 -2.17 -1.99
CA ARG A 119 0.60 -0.99 -1.97
C ARG A 119 2.08 -1.34 -2.13
N ASP A 120 2.51 -2.51 -1.69
CA ASP A 120 3.90 -2.94 -1.82
C ASP A 120 4.33 -3.01 -3.30
N ASN A 121 5.34 -2.22 -3.64
CA ASN A 121 5.92 -2.16 -4.98
C ASN A 121 7.03 -3.20 -5.19
N GLY A 122 7.21 -4.13 -4.24
CA GLY A 122 8.20 -5.20 -4.26
C GLY A 122 9.49 -4.86 -3.48
N ASN A 123 9.64 -3.65 -2.95
CA ASN A 123 10.83 -3.27 -2.19
C ASN A 123 10.94 -3.97 -0.83
N THR A 124 9.81 -4.37 -0.25
CA THR A 124 9.77 -4.97 1.09
C THR A 124 9.67 -6.49 1.08
N GLY A 125 9.20 -7.08 -0.04
CA GLY A 125 8.82 -8.50 -0.10
C GLY A 125 7.51 -8.81 0.64
N LEU A 126 6.83 -7.78 1.16
CA LEU A 126 5.60 -7.93 1.93
C LEU A 126 4.46 -8.49 1.08
N ARG A 127 4.38 -8.10 -0.20
CA ARG A 127 3.36 -8.65 -1.12
C ARG A 127 3.41 -10.17 -1.16
N THR A 128 4.59 -10.76 -1.35
CA THR A 128 4.74 -12.22 -1.39
C THR A 128 4.33 -12.87 -0.07
N THR A 129 4.76 -12.28 1.05
CA THR A 129 4.46 -12.78 2.40
C THR A 129 2.94 -12.78 2.65
N VAL A 130 2.30 -11.64 2.39
CA VAL A 130 0.85 -11.49 2.57
C VAL A 130 0.04 -12.40 1.65
N LEU A 131 0.41 -12.50 0.36
CA LEU A 131 -0.33 -13.35 -0.57
C LEU A 131 -0.22 -14.83 -0.17
N ALA A 132 0.94 -15.27 0.35
CA ALA A 132 1.09 -16.61 0.90
C ALA A 132 0.21 -16.86 2.13
N GLU A 133 0.10 -15.87 3.02
CA GLU A 133 -0.84 -15.95 4.14
C GLU A 133 -2.30 -15.98 3.69
N LEU A 134 -2.69 -15.11 2.75
CA LEU A 134 -4.04 -15.12 2.20
C LEU A 134 -4.36 -16.47 1.56
N GLN A 135 -3.41 -17.07 0.84
CA GLN A 135 -3.55 -18.41 0.28
C GLN A 135 -3.80 -19.47 1.35
N GLU A 136 -3.07 -19.40 2.48
CA GLU A 136 -3.24 -20.34 3.59
C GLU A 136 -4.62 -20.17 4.26
N PHE A 137 -5.08 -18.94 4.46
CA PHE A 137 -6.35 -18.65 5.13
C PHE A 137 -7.58 -18.90 4.25
N LEU A 138 -7.47 -18.62 2.94
CA LEU A 138 -8.57 -18.76 2.00
C LEU A 138 -8.60 -20.15 1.35
N GLU A 139 -7.51 -20.92 1.43
CA GLU A 139 -7.32 -22.21 0.74
C GLU A 139 -7.40 -22.10 -0.80
N GLU A 140 -7.11 -20.92 -1.33
CA GLU A 140 -7.23 -20.57 -2.76
C GLU A 140 -5.97 -19.82 -3.25
N ASP A 141 -5.62 -19.97 -4.54
CA ASP A 141 -4.51 -19.26 -5.17
C ASP A 141 -5.03 -18.43 -6.36
N HIS A 142 -4.96 -17.11 -6.22
CA HIS A 142 -5.36 -16.16 -7.27
C HIS A 142 -4.17 -15.46 -7.94
N GLY A 143 -2.95 -15.93 -7.71
CA GLY A 143 -1.73 -15.36 -8.25
C GLY A 143 -1.60 -13.87 -7.93
N GLU A 144 -1.43 -13.04 -8.97
CA GLU A 144 -1.21 -11.60 -8.82
C GLU A 144 -2.48 -10.75 -8.89
N SER A 145 -3.65 -11.37 -9.14
CA SER A 145 -4.91 -10.66 -9.40
C SER A 145 -5.51 -10.11 -8.11
N TRP A 146 -5.29 -8.82 -7.85
CA TRP A 146 -5.83 -8.17 -6.66
C TRP A 146 -7.35 -8.26 -6.57
N THR A 147 -8.07 -8.16 -7.70
CA THR A 147 -9.53 -8.23 -7.72
C THR A 147 -10.05 -9.61 -7.32
N ASP A 148 -9.36 -10.67 -7.72
CA ASP A 148 -9.76 -12.04 -7.39
C ASP A 148 -9.50 -12.31 -5.90
N TRP A 149 -8.36 -11.85 -5.37
CA TRP A 149 -8.08 -11.88 -3.93
C TRP A 149 -9.12 -11.10 -3.11
N ALA A 150 -9.53 -9.91 -3.57
CA ALA A 150 -10.54 -9.09 -2.90
C ALA A 150 -11.92 -9.76 -2.90
N LEU A 151 -12.28 -10.40 -4.02
CA LEU A 151 -13.53 -11.15 -4.13
C LEU A 151 -13.53 -12.36 -3.19
N ALA A 152 -12.51 -13.21 -3.25
CA ALA A 152 -12.39 -14.40 -2.42
C ALA A 152 -12.39 -14.05 -0.92
N LEU A 153 -11.68 -13.00 -0.54
CA LEU A 153 -11.71 -12.51 0.84
C LEU A 153 -13.12 -12.05 1.26
N SER A 154 -13.84 -11.33 0.39
CA SER A 154 -15.20 -10.88 0.68
C SER A 154 -16.16 -12.07 0.86
N GLU A 155 -16.06 -13.09 0.00
CA GLU A 155 -16.86 -14.31 0.09
C GLU A 155 -16.55 -15.10 1.38
N HIS A 156 -15.27 -15.20 1.73
CA HIS A 156 -14.83 -15.84 2.97
C HIS A 156 -15.40 -15.14 4.20
N LEU A 157 -15.28 -13.80 4.28
CA LEU A 157 -15.79 -13.02 5.40
C LEU A 157 -17.32 -13.11 5.52
N ALA A 158 -18.03 -13.10 4.40
CA ALA A 158 -19.49 -13.29 4.39
C ALA A 158 -19.91 -14.67 4.90
N THR A 159 -19.20 -15.72 4.48
CA THR A 159 -19.56 -17.10 4.78
C THR A 159 -19.14 -17.54 6.19
N ARG A 160 -17.95 -17.14 6.62
CA ARG A 160 -17.33 -17.62 7.87
C ARG A 160 -17.56 -16.69 9.05
N GLU A 161 -17.57 -15.39 8.81
CA GLU A 161 -17.60 -14.36 9.86
C GLU A 161 -18.94 -13.62 9.90
N GLY A 162 -19.86 -13.93 8.98
CA GLY A 162 -21.18 -13.28 8.88
C GLY A 162 -21.11 -11.83 8.41
N PHE A 163 -20.01 -11.42 7.79
CA PHE A 163 -19.80 -10.06 7.29
C PHE A 163 -20.46 -9.88 5.92
N LEU A 164 -21.65 -9.28 5.90
CA LEU A 164 -22.33 -8.96 4.63
C LEU A 164 -21.86 -7.61 4.08
N PRO A 165 -21.51 -7.52 2.78
CA PRO A 165 -21.28 -6.25 2.12
C PRO A 165 -22.52 -5.35 2.25
N THR A 166 -22.34 -4.13 2.73
CA THR A 166 -23.44 -3.17 2.99
C THR A 166 -24.22 -2.75 1.73
N ASP A 167 -23.73 -3.08 0.54
CA ASP A 167 -24.38 -2.81 -0.75
C ASP A 167 -25.40 -3.87 -1.17
N ALA A 168 -25.55 -4.97 -0.43
CA ALA A 168 -26.61 -5.96 -0.66
C ALA A 168 -27.95 -5.58 0.01
N SER A 169 -28.26 -4.28 0.06
CA SER A 169 -29.61 -3.86 0.43
C SER A 169 -30.56 -4.28 -0.70
N PRO A 170 -31.56 -5.14 -0.45
CA PRO A 170 -32.56 -5.42 -1.46
C PRO A 170 -33.23 -4.09 -1.80
N GLU A 171 -33.21 -3.73 -3.08
CA GLU A 171 -34.08 -2.69 -3.60
C GLU A 171 -35.51 -3.16 -3.37
N ASP A 172 -36.25 -2.47 -2.50
CA ASP A 172 -37.71 -2.58 -2.38
C ASP A 172 -38.41 -1.95 -3.60
#